data_AF-R6Z5H0-F1
#
_entry.id   AF-R6Z5H0-F1
#
_cell.length_a   1.000
_cell.length_b   1.000
_cell.length_c   1.000
_cell.angle_alpha   90.00
_cell.angle_beta   90.00
_cell.angle_gamma   90.00
#
_symmetry.space_group_name_H-M   'P 1'
#
loop_
_entity.id
_entity.type
_entity.pdbx_description
1 polymer ?
#
loop_
_entity_poly.entity_id
_entity_poly.type
_entity_poly.pdbx_seq_one_letter_code
_entity_poly.pdbx_strand_id
1 'polypeptide(L)'
;MCKELTKRHEKVMQCTLEEACSYYEKNEPKGEFVFVVEGADIEELESREQQKWEQVPIEEHMQNYLARGMERKEAMKAVAKDRGMTKNQVYKELMR
;
A
#
# COMPACT_ATOMS: atom_id res chain seq x y z
N MET A 1 -12.55 4.61 -17.38
CA MET A 1 -14.01 4.68 -17.19
C MET A 1 -14.72 4.57 -18.53
N CYS A 2 -15.65 3.64 -18.67
CA CYS A 2 -16.49 3.46 -19.85
C CYS A 2 -17.93 3.81 -19.47
N LYS A 3 -18.60 4.60 -20.31
CA LYS A 3 -20.00 4.96 -20.12
C LYS A 3 -20.85 4.26 -21.17
N GLU A 4 -21.79 3.41 -20.76
CA GLU A 4 -22.66 2.69 -21.70
C GLU A 4 -24.02 3.41 -21.83
N LEU A 5 -24.27 4.01 -22.99
CA LEU A 5 -25.57 4.56 -23.38
C LEU A 5 -25.87 4.09 -24.79
N THR A 6 -26.67 3.01 -24.89
CA THR A 6 -27.40 2.53 -26.08
C THR A 6 -26.80 2.85 -27.46
N LYS A 7 -26.16 1.83 -28.06
CA LYS A 7 -25.81 1.62 -29.49
C LYS A 7 -25.17 2.74 -30.34
N ARG A 8 -24.97 3.98 -29.88
CA ARG A 8 -24.37 5.03 -30.74
C ARG A 8 -23.36 5.98 -30.09
N HIS A 9 -23.18 5.95 -28.76
CA HIS A 9 -22.27 6.87 -28.07
C HIS A 9 -21.50 6.18 -26.94
N GLU A 10 -20.54 5.33 -27.30
CA GLU A 10 -19.54 4.83 -26.35
C GLU A 10 -18.51 5.94 -26.09
N LYS A 11 -18.32 6.31 -24.82
CA LYS A 11 -17.26 7.25 -24.39
C LYS A 11 -16.35 6.52 -23.42
N VAL A 12 -15.10 6.32 -23.83
CA VAL A 12 -14.01 5.82 -22.98
C VAL A 12 -13.19 7.01 -22.50
N MET A 13 -13.02 7.12 -21.19
CA MET A 13 -12.19 8.14 -20.55
C MET A 13 -11.11 7.45 -19.73
N GLN A 14 -9.85 7.64 -20.12
CA GLN A 14 -8.70 7.32 -19.29
C GLN A 14 -8.40 8.56 -18.44
N CYS A 15 -8.54 8.42 -17.13
CA CYS A 15 -8.38 9.50 -16.17
C CYS A 15 -8.14 8.90 -14.79
N THR A 16 -7.63 9.71 -13.87
CA THR A 16 -7.63 9.37 -12.45
C THR A 16 -9.04 9.50 -11.86
N LEU A 17 -9.25 8.97 -10.66
CA LEU A 17 -10.51 9.16 -9.94
C LEU A 17 -10.76 10.64 -9.60
N GLU A 18 -9.70 11.39 -9.29
CA GLU A 18 -9.79 12.82 -8.98
C GLU A 18 -10.23 13.63 -10.20
N GLU A 19 -9.68 13.33 -11.37
CA GLU A 19 -10.08 13.95 -12.64
C GLU A 19 -11.53 13.61 -12.99
N ALA A 20 -11.95 12.36 -12.74
CA ALA A 20 -13.34 11.96 -12.93
C ALA A 20 -14.29 12.74 -11.99
N CYS A 21 -13.93 12.87 -10.71
CA CYS A 21 -14.71 13.66 -9.75
C CYS A 21 -14.82 15.12 -10.21
N SER A 22 -13.69 15.76 -10.52
CA SER A 22 -13.65 17.15 -11.02
C SER A 22 -14.48 17.35 -12.30
N TYR A 23 -14.51 16.35 -13.17
CA TYR A 23 -15.32 16.38 -14.40
C TYR A 23 -16.82 16.31 -14.08
N TYR A 24 -17.24 15.39 -13.20
CA TYR A 24 -18.65 15.19 -12.86
C TYR A 24 -19.23 16.19 -11.87
N GLU A 25 -18.41 16.99 -11.19
CA GLU A 25 -18.89 18.19 -10.51
C GLU A 25 -19.49 19.22 -11.47
N LYS A 26 -18.98 19.28 -12.71
CA LYS A 26 -19.40 20.25 -13.74
C LYS A 26 -20.32 19.65 -14.80
N ASN A 27 -20.38 18.33 -14.90
CA ASN A 27 -21.15 17.60 -15.91
C ASN A 27 -22.02 16.57 -15.21
N GLU A 28 -23.34 16.63 -15.38
CA GLU A 28 -24.23 15.70 -14.70
C GLU A 28 -23.99 14.24 -15.17
N PRO A 29 -23.65 13.30 -14.26
CA PRO A 29 -23.52 11.88 -14.60
C PRO A 29 -24.90 11.30 -14.91
N LYS A 30 -25.04 10.60 -16.05
CA LYS A 30 -26.30 9.92 -16.45
C LYS A 30 -26.01 8.54 -17.01
N GLY A 31 -26.78 7.54 -16.64
CA GLY A 31 -26.61 6.16 -17.13
C GLY A 31 -25.60 5.36 -16.31
N GLU A 32 -25.20 4.20 -16.84
CA GLU A 32 -24.31 3.26 -16.15
C GLU A 32 -22.84 3.51 -16.52
N PHE A 33 -21.96 3.31 -15.54
CA PHE A 33 -20.52 3.51 -15.66
C PHE A 33 -19.78 2.24 -15.27
N VAL A 34 -18.82 1.85 -16.10
CA VAL A 34 -17.86 0.79 -15.81
C VAL A 34 -16.51 1.43 -15.52
N PHE A 35 -15.94 1.11 -14.36
CA PHE A 35 -14.59 1.53 -14.00
C PHE A 35 -13.64 0.34 -14.15
N VAL A 36 -12.57 0.57 -14.90
CA VAL A 36 -11.39 -0.30 -14.91
C VAL A 36 -10.33 0.49 -14.17
N VAL A 37 -9.95 0.01 -12.99
CA VAL A 37 -8.98 0.67 -12.10
C VAL A 37 -7.73 -0.18 -12.08
N GLU A 38 -6.58 0.47 -12.25
CA GLU A 38 -5.29 -0.19 -12.08
C GLU A 38 -5.15 -0.69 -10.63
N GLY A 39 -4.56 -1.88 -10.46
CA GLY A 39 -4.24 -2.38 -9.13
C GLY A 39 -3.22 -1.47 -8.44
N ALA A 40 -3.21 -1.46 -7.12
CA ALA A 40 -2.15 -0.78 -6.39
C ALA A 40 -0.79 -1.42 -6.71
N ASP A 41 0.25 -0.60 -6.82
CA ASP A 41 1.62 -1.08 -6.97
C ASP A 41 2.04 -1.81 -5.69
N ILE A 42 2.38 -3.09 -5.82
CA ILE A 42 2.76 -3.95 -4.70
C ILE A 42 4.06 -3.44 -4.07
N GLU A 43 5.03 -2.97 -4.87
CA GLU A 43 6.30 -2.46 -4.37
C GLU A 43 6.11 -1.17 -3.58
N GLU A 44 5.23 -0.28 -4.06
CA GLU A 44 4.88 0.95 -3.35
C GLU A 44 4.16 0.65 -2.02
N LEU A 45 3.23 -0.31 -2.03
CA LEU A 45 2.54 -0.76 -0.81
C LEU A 45 3.52 -1.35 0.21
N GLU A 46 4.43 -2.22 -0.23
CA GLU A 46 5.45 -2.81 0.63
C GLU A 46 6.40 -1.75 1.19
N SER A 47 6.86 -0.80 0.35
CA SER A 47 7.68 0.32 0.79
C SER A 47 6.98 1.18 1.84
N ARG A 48 5.70 1.49 1.64
CA ARG A 48 4.91 2.28 2.58
C ARG A 48 4.72 1.56 3.93
N GLU A 49 4.52 0.24 3.91
CA GLU A 49 4.46 -0.55 5.15
C GLU A 49 5.82 -0.57 5.87
N GLN A 50 6.93 -0.67 5.14
CA GLN A 50 8.28 -0.62 5.71
C GLN A 50 8.59 0.74 6.34
N GLN A 51 8.19 1.85 5.68
CA GLN A 51 8.37 3.21 6.19
C GLN A 51 7.71 3.46 7.54
N LYS A 52 6.61 2.77 7.86
CA LYS A 52 5.98 2.86 9.19
C LYS A 52 6.92 2.46 10.33
N TRP A 53 7.89 1.61 10.03
CA TRP A 53 8.83 1.09 11.01
C TRP A 53 10.14 1.89 11.07
N GLU A 54 10.42 2.77 10.11
CA GLU A 54 11.65 3.59 10.10
C GLU A 54 11.75 4.50 11.33
N GLN A 55 10.62 4.99 11.84
CA GLN A 55 10.57 5.90 12.99
C GLN A 55 10.62 5.17 14.34
N VAL A 56 10.40 3.86 14.34
CA VAL A 56 10.45 3.05 15.56
C VAL A 56 11.88 2.53 15.73
N PRO A 57 12.52 2.65 16.91
CA PRO A 57 13.80 2.01 17.19
C PRO A 57 13.72 0.49 16.97
N ILE A 58 14.78 -0.11 16.45
CA ILE A 58 14.80 -1.56 16.14
C ILE A 58 14.64 -2.37 17.43
N GLU A 59 15.21 -1.90 18.54
CA GLU A 59 15.12 -2.49 19.87
C GLU A 59 13.67 -2.53 20.35
N GLU A 60 12.93 -1.42 20.21
CA GLU A 60 11.54 -1.32 20.62
C GLU A 60 10.65 -2.25 19.78
N HIS A 61 10.89 -2.26 18.46
CA HIS A 61 10.19 -3.17 17.56
C HIS A 61 10.44 -4.65 17.91
N MET A 62 11.69 -4.98 18.26
CA MET A 62 12.07 -6.31 18.71
C MET A 62 11.39 -6.67 20.04
N GLN A 63 11.34 -5.74 21.00
CA GLN A 63 10.67 -5.94 22.29
C GLN A 63 9.17 -6.17 22.11
N ASN A 64 8.52 -5.47 21.19
CA ASN A 64 7.09 -5.69 20.89
C ASN A 64 6.79 -7.15 20.48
N TYR A 65 7.68 -7.79 19.74
CA TYR A 65 7.54 -9.19 19.38
C TYR A 65 7.88 -10.15 20.54
N LEU A 66 8.93 -9.86 21.30
CA LEU A 66 9.29 -10.66 22.48
C LEU A 66 8.19 -10.62 23.55
N ALA A 67 7.59 -9.46 23.78
CA ALA A 67 6.49 -9.28 24.73
C ALA A 67 5.22 -10.06 24.31
N ARG A 68 5.06 -10.34 23.02
CA ARG A 68 4.01 -11.21 22.48
C ARG A 68 4.32 -12.71 22.61
N GLY A 69 5.45 -13.06 23.25
CA GLY A 69 5.88 -14.44 23.47
C GLY A 69 6.57 -15.08 22.26
N MET A 70 6.96 -14.30 21.25
CA MET A 70 7.67 -14.81 20.09
C MET A 70 9.13 -15.14 20.45
N GLU A 71 9.64 -16.25 19.95
CA GLU A 71 11.04 -16.64 20.18
C GLU A 71 11.98 -15.64 19.49
N ARG A 72 13.15 -15.35 20.09
CA ARG A 72 14.05 -14.29 19.65
C ARG A 72 14.49 -14.44 18.19
N LYS A 73 14.71 -15.66 17.70
CA LYS A 73 15.07 -15.90 16.30
C LYS A 73 13.92 -15.59 15.35
N GLU A 74 12.69 -15.90 15.75
CA GLU A 74 11.47 -15.65 14.97
C GLU A 74 11.13 -14.17 14.95
N ALA A 75 11.21 -13.51 16.10
CA ALA A 75 11.01 -12.09 16.23
C ALA A 75 12.04 -11.29 15.41
N MET A 76 13.31 -11.70 15.39
CA MET A 76 14.32 -11.07 14.54
C MET A 76 14.02 -11.26 13.04
N LYS A 77 13.40 -12.38 12.64
CA LYS A 77 12.94 -12.59 11.25
C LYS A 77 11.73 -11.73 10.93
N ALA A 78 10.80 -11.57 11.85
CA ALA A 78 9.62 -10.71 11.69
C ALA A 78 10.04 -9.25 11.52
N VAL A 79 10.87 -8.73 12.43
CA VAL A 79 11.44 -7.38 12.34
C VAL A 79 12.19 -7.15 11.02
N ALA A 80 12.97 -8.14 10.58
CA ALA A 80 13.68 -8.08 9.31
C ALA A 80 12.71 -7.95 8.13
N LYS A 81 11.68 -8.80 8.09
CA LYS A 81 10.65 -8.78 7.05
C LYS A 81 9.90 -7.45 7.00
N ASP A 82 9.40 -6.99 8.14
CA ASP A 82 8.58 -5.79 8.24
C ASP A 82 9.33 -4.52 7.85
N ARG A 83 10.67 -4.52 8.00
CA ARG A 83 11.55 -3.39 7.68
C ARG A 83 12.24 -3.52 6.33
N GLY A 84 11.99 -4.58 5.56
CA GLY A 84 12.72 -4.84 4.32
C GLY A 84 14.23 -5.08 4.52
N MET A 85 14.64 -5.49 5.73
CA MET A 85 16.02 -5.72 6.10
C MET A 85 16.36 -7.21 6.09
N THR A 86 17.65 -7.53 5.99
CA THR A 86 18.13 -8.88 6.28
C THR A 86 18.25 -9.10 7.79
N LYS A 87 18.07 -10.34 8.24
CA LYS A 87 18.26 -10.74 9.64
C LYS A 87 19.63 -10.30 10.20
N ASN A 88 20.68 -10.34 9.37
CA ASN A 88 22.02 -9.91 9.76
C ASN A 88 22.12 -8.40 9.99
N GLN A 89 21.40 -7.58 9.22
CA GLN A 89 21.33 -6.14 9.45
C GLN A 89 20.63 -5.84 10.78
N VAL A 90 19.49 -6.49 11.05
CA VAL A 90 18.79 -6.36 12.34
C VAL A 90 19.71 -6.73 13.51
N TYR A 91 20.47 -7.81 13.40
CA TYR A 91 21.43 -8.22 14.43
C TYR A 91 22.56 -7.20 14.66
N LYS A 92 23.06 -6.59 13.58
CA LYS A 92 24.10 -5.55 13.67
C LYS A 92 23.58 -4.29 14.35
N GLU A 93 22.38 -3.84 14.01
CA GLU A 93 21.77 -2.67 14.64
C GLU A 93 21.53 -2.91 16.14
N LEU A 94 21.04 -4.10 16.52
CA LEU A 94 20.84 -4.47 17.93
C LEU A 94 22.13 -4.62 18.76
N MET A 95 23.31 -4.65 18.11
CA MET A 95 24.62 -4.76 18.78
C MET A 95 25.40 -3.45 18.79
N ARG A 96 24.83 -2.40 18.19
CA ARG A 96 25.41 -1.06 18.19
C ARG A 96 25.13 -0.36 19.51
#